data_AF-A0A6M5YV33-F1
#
_entry.id   AF-A0A6M5YV33-F1
#
_cell.length_a   1.000
_cell.length_b   1.000
_cell.length_c   1.000
_cell.angle_alpha   90.00
_cell.angle_beta   90.00
_cell.angle_gamma   90.00
#
_symmetry.space_group_name_H-M   'P 1'
#
loop_
_entity.id
_entity.type
_entity.pdbx_description
1 polymer ?
#
loop_
_entity_poly.entity_id
_entity_poly.type
_entity_poly.pdbx_seq_one_letter_code
_entity_poly.pdbx_strand_id
1 'polypeptide(L)'
;MFFKSLPVALIVLGTAHFAARPYPHPLRWGWFLVCGVVAGSVGGPVVTGMFVLLLVALLLWSHFRQRVRTFLPLSAVAVAIPYGLVGWDAHEQQTAHDRFRQAYPFESIADRLPEPRAALHTPLTDGAVVKLDKLEEAVQDEANKTSRTYQLRRLHSQSVRTFVNNPGFGRTRMGSNRMTEESFRGRSGRSEAPGQPGSPSIWGHEDPFELMPSKDREELGEMHVGGTLDFVNPWGWGYVKSRDRVAGFLPHRFSKVPEVKTWRVQRIELVGLLKHPEPVVYLSDRLPAMAELVNAPTRPLDAFEGAGLSAVRAGGDGFAAHRGAVVRFVGAIRSAKQCVECHGGQRGDLLGAFSYTLHRDAMRP
;
A
#
# COMPACT_ATOMS: atom_id res chain seq x y z
N MET A 1 -15.94 -23.63 9.91
CA MET A 1 -15.88 -25.03 9.40
C MET A 1 -16.22 -26.04 10.46
N PHE A 2 -15.67 -25.90 11.68
CA PHE A 2 -15.85 -26.86 12.78
C PHE A 2 -17.29 -27.36 12.98
N PHE A 3 -18.30 -26.48 13.02
CA PHE A 3 -19.70 -26.92 13.19
C PHE A 3 -20.29 -27.70 12.02
N LYS A 4 -19.86 -27.44 10.78
CA LYS A 4 -20.32 -28.19 9.59
C LYS A 4 -19.56 -29.49 9.40
N SER A 5 -18.31 -29.54 9.82
CA SER A 5 -17.52 -30.77 9.84
C SER A 5 -17.92 -31.68 11.00
N LEU A 6 -18.55 -31.18 12.06
CA LEU A 6 -18.96 -31.97 13.22
C LEU A 6 -19.92 -33.13 12.85
N PRO A 7 -21.04 -32.93 12.13
CA PRO A 7 -21.92 -34.03 11.72
C PRO A 7 -21.18 -35.09 10.88
N VAL A 8 -20.36 -34.63 9.92
CA VAL A 8 -19.57 -35.51 9.05
C VAL A 8 -18.51 -36.28 9.86
N ALA A 9 -17.86 -35.61 10.80
CA ALA A 9 -16.88 -36.21 11.70
C ALA A 9 -17.52 -37.24 12.62
N LEU A 10 -18.73 -36.97 13.13
CA LEU A 10 -19.50 -37.93 13.93
C LEU A 10 -19.87 -39.19 13.12
N ILE A 11 -20.19 -39.06 11.83
CA ILE A 11 -20.44 -40.20 10.94
C ILE A 11 -19.17 -41.05 10.77
N VAL A 12 -18.03 -40.42 10.46
CA VAL A 12 -16.74 -41.14 10.31
C VAL A 12 -16.31 -41.78 11.63
N LEU A 13 -16.47 -41.09 12.75
CA LEU A 13 -16.17 -41.63 14.08
C LEU A 13 -17.09 -42.80 14.44
N GLY A 14 -18.40 -42.68 14.17
CA GLY A 14 -19.38 -43.73 14.40
C GLY A 14 -19.10 -44.99 13.57
N THR A 15 -18.75 -44.83 12.29
CA THR A 15 -18.36 -45.95 11.42
C THR A 15 -17.02 -46.58 11.84
N ALA A 16 -16.05 -45.80 12.33
CA ALA A 16 -14.82 -46.32 12.91
C ALA A 16 -15.10 -47.17 14.17
N HIS A 17 -15.94 -46.67 15.07
CA HIS A 17 -16.36 -47.42 16.26
C HIS A 17 -17.17 -48.68 15.91
N PHE A 18 -18.00 -48.63 14.87
CA PHE A 18 -18.71 -49.80 14.35
C PHE A 18 -17.72 -50.84 13.79
N ALA A 19 -16.70 -50.40 13.05
CA ALA A 19 -15.64 -51.28 12.54
C ALA A 19 -14.79 -51.90 13.66
N ALA A 20 -14.60 -51.20 14.78
CA ALA A 20 -13.86 -51.69 15.95
C ALA A 20 -14.66 -52.66 16.85
N ARG A 21 -15.95 -52.94 16.57
CA ARG A 21 -16.73 -53.89 17.39
C ARG A 21 -16.23 -55.33 17.20
N PRO A 22 -16.11 -56.12 18.28
CA PRO A 22 -15.63 -57.48 18.23
C PRO A 22 -16.79 -58.34 17.71
N TYR A 23 -16.75 -58.67 16.42
CA TYR A 23 -17.61 -59.69 15.82
C TYR A 23 -16.73 -60.83 15.31
N PRO A 24 -17.18 -62.09 15.34
CA PRO A 24 -16.39 -63.27 14.95
C PRO A 24 -16.00 -63.35 13.45
N HIS A 25 -16.12 -62.28 12.67
CA HIS A 25 -15.89 -62.25 11.22
C HIS A 25 -15.01 -61.05 10.81
N PRO A 26 -14.35 -61.08 9.63
CA PRO A 26 -13.37 -60.07 9.23
C PRO A 26 -13.93 -58.64 9.34
N LEU A 27 -13.07 -57.75 9.84
CA LEU A 27 -13.31 -56.31 10.00
C LEU A 27 -14.10 -55.74 8.81
N ARG A 28 -15.24 -55.09 9.07
CA ARG A 28 -16.12 -54.47 8.06
C ARG A 28 -15.53 -53.16 7.50
N TRP A 29 -14.31 -53.23 6.95
CA TRP A 29 -13.56 -52.08 6.44
C TRP A 29 -14.29 -51.30 5.34
N GLY A 30 -15.10 -51.98 4.52
CA GLY A 30 -15.75 -51.37 3.36
C GLY A 30 -16.57 -50.13 3.70
N TRP A 31 -17.40 -50.19 4.75
CA TRP A 31 -18.23 -49.05 5.15
C TRP A 31 -17.40 -47.89 5.69
N PHE A 32 -16.38 -48.15 6.50
CA PHE A 32 -15.51 -47.11 7.02
C PHE A 32 -14.73 -46.40 5.90
N LEU A 33 -14.20 -47.16 4.93
CA LEU A 33 -13.46 -46.60 3.80
C LEU A 33 -14.37 -45.74 2.89
N VAL A 34 -15.55 -46.25 2.53
CA VAL A 34 -16.52 -45.51 1.70
C VAL A 34 -16.97 -44.23 2.42
N CYS A 35 -17.39 -44.33 3.68
CA CYS A 35 -17.81 -43.17 4.46
C CYS A 35 -16.66 -42.17 4.62
N GLY A 36 -15.43 -42.64 4.87
CA GLY A 36 -14.25 -41.80 5.01
C GLY A 36 -13.90 -40.99 3.76
N VAL A 37 -13.93 -41.62 2.58
CA VAL A 37 -13.63 -40.95 1.30
C VAL A 37 -14.69 -39.88 0.97
N VAL A 38 -15.97 -40.21 1.14
CA VAL A 38 -17.07 -39.27 0.94
C VAL A 38 -16.99 -38.11 1.95
N ALA A 39 -16.77 -38.45 3.22
CA ALA A 39 -16.65 -37.49 4.31
C ALA A 39 -15.43 -36.56 4.14
N GLY A 40 -14.30 -37.05 3.65
CA GLY A 40 -13.11 -36.23 3.38
C GLY A 40 -13.38 -35.18 2.30
N SER A 41 -14.08 -35.57 1.23
CA SER A 41 -14.46 -34.66 0.14
C SER A 41 -15.40 -33.54 0.61
N VAL A 42 -16.33 -33.83 1.53
CA VAL A 42 -17.32 -32.87 2.02
C VAL A 42 -16.81 -32.06 3.23
N GLY A 43 -16.12 -32.74 4.15
CA GLY A 43 -15.67 -32.21 5.43
C GLY A 43 -14.34 -31.45 5.36
N GLY A 44 -13.63 -31.55 4.23
CA GLY A 44 -12.37 -30.86 4.00
C GLY A 44 -11.21 -31.43 4.81
N PRO A 45 -10.10 -30.67 4.95
CA PRO A 45 -8.83 -31.19 5.45
C PRO A 45 -8.89 -31.71 6.89
N VAL A 46 -9.75 -31.14 7.75
CA VAL A 46 -9.90 -31.60 9.14
C VAL A 46 -10.47 -33.03 9.18
N VAL A 47 -11.52 -33.29 8.41
CA VAL A 47 -12.18 -34.59 8.37
C VAL A 47 -11.30 -35.61 7.66
N THR A 48 -10.60 -35.21 6.59
CA THR A 48 -9.61 -36.07 5.93
C THR A 48 -8.48 -36.48 6.88
N GLY A 49 -7.90 -35.53 7.62
CA GLY A 49 -6.87 -35.83 8.63
C GLY A 49 -7.39 -36.75 9.73
N MET A 50 -8.61 -36.52 10.21
CA MET A 50 -9.27 -37.38 11.20
C MET A 50 -9.50 -38.80 10.67
N PHE A 51 -9.97 -38.94 9.43
CA PHE A 51 -10.16 -40.24 8.78
C PHE A 51 -8.85 -41.02 8.68
N VAL A 52 -7.76 -40.38 8.25
CA VAL A 52 -6.43 -41.00 8.16
C VAL A 52 -5.94 -41.46 9.54
N LEU A 53 -6.07 -40.63 10.58
CA LEU A 53 -5.66 -41.02 11.94
C LEU A 53 -6.52 -42.15 12.51
N LEU A 54 -7.83 -42.15 12.26
CA LEU A 54 -8.71 -43.25 12.64
C LEU A 54 -8.37 -44.55 11.90
N LEU A 55 -7.99 -44.47 10.62
CA LEU A 55 -7.53 -45.61 9.84
C LEU A 55 -6.27 -46.23 10.47
N VAL A 56 -5.27 -45.41 10.82
CA VAL A 56 -4.05 -45.85 11.51
C VAL A 56 -4.38 -46.45 12.87
N ALA A 57 -5.25 -45.80 13.66
CA ALA A 57 -5.67 -46.31 14.95
C ALA A 57 -6.34 -47.68 14.85
N LEU A 58 -7.20 -47.91 13.84
CA LEU A 58 -7.85 -49.19 13.59
C LEU A 58 -6.84 -50.28 13.21
N LEU A 59 -5.86 -49.96 12.36
CA LEU A 59 -4.79 -50.87 11.96
C LEU A 59 -3.94 -51.29 13.17
N LEU A 60 -3.49 -50.32 13.97
CA LEU A 60 -2.73 -50.59 15.20
C LEU A 60 -3.56 -51.40 16.21
N TRP A 61 -4.81 -50.99 16.46
CA TRP A 61 -5.70 -51.69 17.40
C TRP A 61 -5.93 -53.16 17.03
N SER A 62 -6.02 -53.47 15.73
CA SER A 62 -6.18 -54.84 15.24
C SER A 62 -5.02 -55.78 15.63
N HIS A 63 -3.84 -55.22 15.87
CA HIS A 63 -2.65 -55.95 16.29
C HIS A 63 -2.64 -56.21 17.81
N PHE A 64 -3.22 -55.31 18.62
CA PHE A 64 -3.19 -55.39 20.08
C PHE A 64 -4.43 -56.03 20.72
N ARG A 65 -5.51 -56.26 19.97
CA ARG A 65 -6.68 -57.16 20.20
C ARG A 65 -7.27 -57.41 21.60
N GLN A 66 -6.96 -56.64 22.66
CA GLN A 66 -7.32 -57.07 24.03
C GLN A 66 -8.67 -56.60 24.58
N ARG A 67 -9.30 -55.51 24.08
CA ARG A 67 -10.69 -55.08 24.44
C ARG A 67 -11.12 -53.86 23.62
N VAL A 68 -12.41 -53.71 23.30
CA VAL A 68 -12.98 -52.52 22.61
C VAL A 68 -12.70 -51.22 23.37
N ARG A 69 -12.66 -51.30 24.71
CA ARG A 69 -12.43 -50.14 25.58
C ARG A 69 -11.11 -49.42 25.28
N THR A 70 -10.12 -50.10 24.69
CA THR A 70 -8.83 -49.48 24.35
C THR A 70 -8.86 -48.66 23.06
N PHE A 71 -9.90 -48.79 22.22
CA PHE A 71 -10.02 -48.00 20.99
C PHE A 71 -10.53 -46.57 21.25
N LEU A 72 -11.35 -46.37 22.29
CA LEU A 72 -11.90 -45.06 22.65
C LEU A 72 -10.83 -43.96 22.86
N PRO A 73 -9.75 -44.17 23.63
CA PRO A 73 -8.71 -43.15 23.75
C PRO A 73 -8.00 -42.87 22.42
N LEU A 74 -7.78 -43.88 21.57
CA LEU A 74 -7.16 -43.69 20.25
C LEU A 74 -8.05 -42.87 19.31
N SER A 75 -9.36 -43.12 19.31
CA SER A 75 -10.30 -42.36 18.48
C SER A 75 -10.45 -40.92 18.98
N ALA A 76 -10.44 -40.69 20.29
CA ALA A 76 -10.43 -39.35 20.87
C ALA A 76 -9.18 -38.56 20.45
N VAL A 77 -8.00 -39.17 20.47
CA VAL A 77 -6.75 -38.56 19.99
C VAL A 77 -6.81 -38.26 18.49
N ALA A 78 -7.36 -39.17 17.68
CA ALA A 78 -7.52 -38.99 16.23
C ALA A 78 -8.46 -37.83 15.87
N VAL A 79 -9.42 -37.50 16.73
CA VAL A 79 -10.29 -36.31 16.59
C VAL A 79 -9.57 -35.06 17.10
N ALA A 80 -8.91 -35.14 18.26
CA ALA A 80 -8.27 -34.00 18.91
C ALA A 80 -7.13 -33.41 18.07
N ILE A 81 -6.30 -34.24 17.42
CA ILE A 81 -5.13 -33.77 16.67
C ILE A 81 -5.52 -32.85 15.49
N PRO A 82 -6.34 -33.25 14.51
CA PRO A 82 -6.66 -32.40 13.37
C PRO A 82 -7.43 -31.14 13.77
N TYR A 83 -8.35 -31.25 14.74
CA TYR A 83 -9.09 -30.09 15.25
C TYR A 83 -8.16 -29.13 16.01
N GLY A 84 -7.24 -29.67 16.81
CA GLY A 84 -6.21 -28.91 17.52
C GLY A 84 -5.28 -28.17 16.58
N LEU A 85 -4.76 -28.84 15.54
CA LEU A 85 -3.87 -28.21 14.53
C LEU A 85 -4.57 -27.08 13.77
N VAL A 86 -5.81 -27.30 13.30
CA VAL A 86 -6.56 -26.27 12.57
C VAL A 86 -6.98 -25.12 13.49
N GLY A 87 -7.31 -25.42 14.75
CA GLY A 87 -7.62 -24.43 15.79
C GLY A 87 -6.39 -23.59 16.14
N TRP A 88 -5.23 -24.22 16.30
CA TRP A 88 -3.96 -23.54 16.53
C TRP A 88 -3.59 -22.62 15.37
N ASP A 89 -3.60 -23.11 14.13
CA ASP A 89 -3.32 -22.28 12.95
C ASP A 89 -4.37 -21.14 12.79
N ALA A 90 -5.62 -21.34 13.22
CA ALA A 90 -6.63 -20.27 13.25
C ALA A 90 -6.32 -19.21 14.29
N HIS A 91 -5.88 -19.64 15.47
CA HIS A 91 -5.45 -18.75 16.53
C HIS A 91 -4.20 -17.96 16.13
N GLU A 92 -3.20 -18.61 15.51
CA GLU A 92 -1.98 -17.96 15.03
C GLU A 92 -2.30 -16.92 13.93
N GLN A 93 -3.17 -17.26 12.97
CA GLN A 93 -3.59 -16.32 11.93
C GLN A 93 -4.38 -15.13 12.50
N GLN A 94 -5.27 -15.38 13.46
CA GLN A 94 -6.00 -14.30 14.14
C GLN A 94 -5.04 -13.39 14.91
N THR A 95 -4.09 -13.97 15.65
CA THR A 95 -3.06 -13.22 16.39
C THR A 95 -2.17 -12.41 15.44
N ALA A 96 -1.76 -13.00 14.32
CA ALA A 96 -0.99 -12.30 13.29
C ALA A 96 -1.80 -11.16 12.66
N HIS A 97 -3.07 -11.38 12.37
CA HIS A 97 -3.98 -10.37 11.84
C HIS A 97 -4.15 -9.21 12.83
N ASP A 98 -4.40 -9.50 14.11
CA ASP A 98 -4.54 -8.47 15.15
C ASP A 98 -3.24 -7.69 15.35
N ARG A 99 -2.09 -8.37 15.32
CA ARG A 99 -0.77 -7.72 15.29
C ARG A 99 -0.62 -6.79 14.10
N PHE A 100 -1.01 -7.19 12.89
CA PHE A 100 -0.92 -6.31 11.71
C PHE A 100 -1.87 -5.12 11.80
N ARG A 101 -3.07 -5.27 12.38
CA ARG A 101 -3.97 -4.13 12.61
C ARG A 101 -3.41 -3.13 13.60
N GLN A 102 -2.72 -3.61 14.63
CA GLN A 102 -2.02 -2.77 15.59
C GLN A 102 -0.82 -2.07 14.94
N ALA A 103 -0.08 -2.77 14.07
CA ALA A 103 1.07 -2.20 13.36
C ALA A 103 0.70 -1.20 12.25
N TYR A 104 -0.48 -1.36 11.66
CA TYR A 104 -1.00 -0.50 10.59
C TYR A 104 -2.40 -0.01 10.94
N PRO A 105 -2.58 0.79 12.01
CA PRO A 105 -3.89 1.28 12.40
C PRO A 105 -4.44 2.26 11.34
N PHE A 106 -5.73 2.56 11.43
CA PHE A 106 -6.25 3.74 10.75
C PHE A 106 -5.79 4.98 11.51
N GLU A 107 -5.17 5.90 10.80
CA GLU A 107 -4.78 7.22 11.29
C GLU A 107 -5.58 8.29 10.57
N SER A 108 -5.85 9.39 11.27
CA SER A 108 -6.32 10.61 10.62
C SER A 108 -5.13 11.37 10.03
N ILE A 109 -5.27 11.76 8.76
CA ILE A 109 -4.36 12.70 8.11
C ILE A 109 -4.98 14.10 8.01
N ALA A 110 -6.22 14.28 8.49
CA ALA A 110 -6.96 15.52 8.36
C ALA A 110 -6.21 16.69 9.01
N ASP A 111 -5.64 16.49 10.21
CA ASP A 111 -4.90 17.53 10.94
C ASP A 111 -3.59 17.94 10.25
N ARG A 112 -3.07 17.08 9.36
CA ARG A 112 -1.83 17.34 8.62
C ARG A 112 -2.09 18.09 7.30
N LEU A 113 -3.35 18.09 6.85
CA LEU A 113 -3.78 18.60 5.56
C LEU A 113 -4.69 19.82 5.77
N PRO A 114 -4.26 21.03 5.38
CA PRO A 114 -5.13 22.20 5.42
C PRO A 114 -6.35 21.99 4.52
N GLU A 115 -7.45 22.65 4.86
CA GLU A 115 -8.65 22.62 4.02
C GLU A 115 -8.37 23.17 2.61
N PRO A 116 -9.01 22.60 1.58
CA PRO A 116 -8.90 23.10 0.22
C PRO A 116 -9.26 24.59 0.13
N ARG A 117 -8.42 25.38 -0.54
CA ARG A 117 -8.70 26.78 -0.82
C ARG A 117 -9.32 26.90 -2.21
N ALA A 118 -10.60 27.24 -2.28
CA ALA A 118 -11.30 27.44 -3.56
C ALA A 118 -10.61 28.45 -4.49
N ALA A 119 -9.90 29.44 -3.94
CA ALA A 119 -9.13 30.43 -4.71
C ALA A 119 -7.95 29.85 -5.52
N LEU A 120 -7.57 28.58 -5.29
CA LEU A 120 -6.52 27.90 -6.05
C LEU A 120 -7.06 27.09 -7.22
N HIS A 121 -8.37 27.12 -7.43
CA HIS A 121 -9.00 26.55 -8.60
C HIS A 121 -8.88 27.54 -9.77
N THR A 122 -8.26 27.11 -10.85
CA THR A 122 -8.16 27.89 -12.09
C THR A 122 -8.25 26.93 -13.26
N PRO A 123 -9.02 27.27 -14.32
CA PRO A 123 -9.05 26.46 -15.53
C PRO A 123 -7.65 26.20 -16.06
N LEU A 124 -7.37 24.94 -16.39
CA LEU A 124 -6.09 24.53 -16.92
C LEU A 124 -5.99 24.88 -18.40
N THR A 125 -4.77 25.17 -18.85
CA THR A 125 -4.47 25.20 -20.28
C THR A 125 -4.55 23.80 -20.88
N ASP A 126 -4.81 23.66 -22.18
CA ASP A 126 -4.92 22.34 -22.83
C ASP A 126 -3.65 21.49 -22.64
N GLY A 127 -2.48 22.12 -22.74
CA GLY A 127 -1.20 21.44 -22.46
C GLY A 127 -1.10 20.92 -21.04
N ALA A 128 -1.63 21.67 -20.07
CA ALA A 128 -1.66 21.28 -18.66
C ALA A 128 -2.64 20.14 -18.38
N VAL A 129 -3.79 20.12 -19.07
CA VAL A 129 -4.74 18.99 -19.00
C VAL A 129 -4.05 17.71 -19.47
N VAL A 130 -3.38 17.75 -20.62
CA VAL A 130 -2.67 16.59 -21.18
C VAL A 130 -1.58 16.06 -20.25
N LYS A 131 -0.79 16.95 -19.62
CA LYS A 131 0.24 16.50 -18.66
C LYS A 131 -0.36 15.95 -17.37
N LEU A 132 -1.46 16.53 -16.89
CA LEU A 132 -2.17 16.01 -15.72
C LEU A 132 -2.77 14.62 -16.00
N ASP A 133 -3.32 14.40 -17.19
CA ASP A 133 -3.80 13.07 -17.61
C ASP A 133 -2.67 12.03 -17.61
N LYS A 134 -1.51 12.38 -18.19
CA LYS A 134 -0.32 11.51 -18.17
C LYS A 134 0.16 11.18 -16.75
N LEU A 135 0.14 12.17 -15.84
CA LEU A 135 0.49 11.95 -14.44
C LEU A 135 -0.52 10.99 -13.78
N GLU A 136 -1.81 11.17 -14.02
CA GLU A 136 -2.88 10.31 -13.49
C GLU A 136 -2.75 8.85 -13.94
N GLU A 137 -2.44 8.63 -15.21
CA GLU A 137 -2.18 7.30 -15.77
C GLU A 137 -0.96 6.66 -15.12
N ALA A 138 0.18 7.37 -15.06
CA ALA A 138 1.40 6.85 -14.45
C ALA A 138 1.22 6.54 -12.95
N VAL A 139 0.49 7.38 -12.24
CA VAL A 139 0.11 7.16 -10.84
C VAL A 139 -0.75 5.91 -10.69
N GLN A 140 -1.75 5.73 -11.55
CA GLN A 140 -2.65 4.57 -11.51
C GLN A 140 -1.89 3.27 -11.81
N ASP A 141 -1.01 3.29 -12.80
CA ASP A 141 -0.18 2.14 -13.17
C ASP A 141 0.75 1.72 -12.03
N GLU A 142 1.41 2.69 -11.38
CA GLU A 142 2.25 2.40 -10.22
C GLU A 142 1.43 1.90 -9.02
N ALA A 143 0.23 2.46 -8.79
CA ALA A 143 -0.67 1.99 -7.74
C ALA A 143 -1.20 0.57 -8.00
N ASN A 144 -1.44 0.20 -9.26
CA ASN A 144 -1.92 -1.13 -9.64
C ASN A 144 -0.84 -2.22 -9.50
N LYS A 145 0.45 -1.86 -9.63
CA LYS A 145 1.57 -2.80 -9.46
C LYS A 145 1.75 -3.26 -8.01
N THR A 146 1.20 -2.52 -7.03
CA THR A 146 1.40 -2.84 -5.61
C THR A 146 0.24 -3.65 -5.02
N SER A 147 0.55 -4.82 -4.46
CA SER A 147 -0.41 -5.60 -3.68
C SER A 147 -0.70 -4.99 -2.31
N ARG A 148 0.11 -4.01 -1.86
CA ARG A 148 0.06 -3.40 -0.53
C ARG A 148 -1.30 -2.78 -0.22
N THR A 149 -1.81 -1.95 -1.13
CA THR A 149 -3.11 -1.29 -0.94
C THR A 149 -4.24 -2.30 -0.85
N TYR A 150 -4.20 -3.37 -1.64
CA TYR A 150 -5.15 -4.48 -1.54
C TYR A 150 -5.05 -5.20 -0.18
N GLN A 151 -3.84 -5.50 0.29
CA GLN A 151 -3.64 -6.18 1.58
C GLN A 151 -4.07 -5.31 2.77
N LEU A 152 -3.75 -4.01 2.77
CA LEU A 152 -4.21 -3.06 3.78
C LEU A 152 -5.73 -2.90 3.76
N ARG A 153 -6.33 -2.82 2.56
CA ARG A 153 -7.78 -2.83 2.41
C ARG A 153 -8.37 -4.11 2.97
N ARG A 154 -7.79 -5.27 2.67
CA ARG A 154 -8.24 -6.57 3.17
C ARG A 154 -8.17 -6.63 4.71
N LEU A 155 -7.04 -6.24 5.28
CA LEU A 155 -6.80 -6.17 6.73
C LEU A 155 -7.88 -5.36 7.46
N HIS A 156 -8.31 -4.24 6.87
CA HIS A 156 -9.23 -3.30 7.54
C HIS A 156 -10.71 -3.41 7.15
N SER A 157 -11.02 -3.83 5.92
CA SER A 157 -12.41 -3.97 5.45
C SER A 157 -13.02 -5.31 5.87
N GLN A 158 -12.22 -6.35 6.09
CA GLN A 158 -12.74 -7.68 6.36
C GLN A 158 -13.23 -7.88 7.79
N SER A 159 -13.08 -6.96 8.74
CA SER A 159 -13.52 -7.21 10.12
C SER A 159 -15.03 -7.45 10.21
N VAL A 160 -15.83 -6.62 9.54
CA VAL A 160 -17.29 -6.79 9.50
C VAL A 160 -17.64 -8.05 8.71
N ARG A 161 -16.93 -8.36 7.62
CA ARG A 161 -17.23 -9.54 6.79
C ARG A 161 -16.80 -10.86 7.44
N THR A 162 -15.71 -10.87 8.18
CA THR A 162 -15.20 -12.01 8.96
C THR A 162 -16.03 -12.23 10.21
N PHE A 163 -16.55 -11.16 10.81
CA PHE A 163 -17.50 -11.22 11.92
C PHE A 163 -18.88 -11.70 11.47
N VAL A 164 -19.48 -11.07 10.46
CA VAL A 164 -20.82 -11.41 9.91
C VAL A 164 -20.86 -12.82 9.31
N ASN A 165 -19.73 -13.37 8.84
CA ASN A 165 -19.68 -14.72 8.25
C ASN A 165 -19.20 -15.82 9.22
N ASN A 166 -19.15 -15.56 10.52
CA ASN A 166 -19.03 -16.64 11.52
C ASN A 166 -20.41 -16.94 12.12
N PRO A 167 -21.04 -18.09 11.80
CA PRO A 167 -20.42 -19.41 11.88
C PRO A 167 -20.47 -20.23 10.57
N GLY A 168 -19.31 -20.78 10.14
CA GLY A 168 -19.28 -21.87 9.17
C GLY A 168 -18.75 -21.60 7.75
N PHE A 169 -17.98 -20.53 7.50
CA PHE A 169 -17.45 -20.22 6.16
C PHE A 169 -15.91 -20.14 6.05
N GLY A 170 -15.32 -21.02 5.23
CA GLY A 170 -14.51 -20.53 4.11
C GLY A 170 -12.97 -20.48 4.14
N ARG A 171 -12.24 -21.23 4.99
CA ARG A 171 -10.76 -21.35 4.85
C ARG A 171 -10.29 -21.89 3.49
N THR A 172 -11.10 -22.68 2.81
CA THR A 172 -10.75 -23.30 1.52
C THR A 172 -10.86 -22.36 0.32
N ARG A 173 -11.30 -21.10 0.49
CA ARG A 173 -11.33 -20.10 -0.59
C ARG A 173 -10.31 -18.96 -0.45
N MET A 174 -9.66 -18.85 0.70
CA MET A 174 -8.51 -17.97 0.88
C MET A 174 -7.26 -18.83 0.75
N GLY A 175 -7.01 -19.32 -0.47
CA GLY A 175 -5.78 -20.06 -0.79
C GLY A 175 -4.59 -19.25 -0.31
N SER A 176 -3.87 -19.79 0.68
CA SER A 176 -2.49 -19.53 1.14
C SER A 176 -1.89 -18.12 1.10
N ASN A 177 -2.63 -17.05 0.82
CA ASN A 177 -2.19 -15.67 0.95
C ASN A 177 -2.24 -15.28 2.43
N ARG A 178 -1.45 -16.02 3.22
CA ARG A 178 -1.02 -15.67 4.56
C ARG A 178 -0.41 -14.29 4.43
N MET A 179 -1.00 -13.32 5.14
CA MET A 179 -0.48 -11.97 5.14
C MET A 179 0.93 -12.02 5.72
N THR A 180 1.93 -11.68 4.91
CA THR A 180 3.31 -11.55 5.35
C THR A 180 3.60 -10.09 5.65
N GLU A 181 4.55 -9.83 6.54
CA GLU A 181 4.94 -8.46 6.85
C GLU A 181 5.45 -7.72 5.61
N GLU A 182 6.15 -8.42 4.74
CA GLU A 182 6.65 -7.91 3.45
C GLU A 182 5.54 -7.36 2.56
N SER A 183 4.33 -7.96 2.58
CA SER A 183 3.19 -7.47 1.80
C SER A 183 2.63 -6.12 2.28
N PHE A 184 2.97 -5.70 3.51
CA PHE A 184 2.59 -4.41 4.08
C PHE A 184 3.73 -3.40 4.09
N ARG A 185 4.98 -3.87 4.07
CA ARG A 185 6.14 -3.00 3.92
C ARG A 185 5.96 -2.24 2.61
N GLY A 186 5.99 -0.91 2.68
CA GLY A 186 6.23 -0.10 1.47
C GLY A 186 7.54 -0.55 0.84
N ARG A 187 7.81 -0.14 -0.41
CA ARG A 187 9.07 -0.45 -1.11
C ARG A 187 10.25 -0.35 -0.14
N SER A 188 10.76 -1.50 0.31
CA SER A 188 11.66 -1.60 1.44
C SER A 188 12.95 -0.87 1.11
N GLY A 189 13.39 0.03 1.99
CA GLY A 189 14.69 0.69 1.83
C GLY A 189 14.68 2.02 1.09
N ARG A 190 13.60 2.82 1.14
CA ARG A 190 13.80 4.25 0.89
C ARG A 190 14.64 4.82 2.04
N SER A 191 15.93 5.00 1.76
CA SER A 191 16.89 5.71 2.60
C SER A 191 16.39 7.11 2.95
N GLU A 192 17.09 7.82 3.82
CA GLU A 192 16.85 9.26 4.01
C GLU A 192 16.81 9.99 2.66
N ALA A 193 16.04 11.10 2.61
CA ALA A 193 15.97 11.90 1.40
C ALA A 193 17.40 12.31 0.98
N PRO A 194 17.79 12.15 -0.29
CA PRO A 194 19.12 12.51 -0.73
C PRO A 194 19.47 13.96 -0.38
N GLY A 195 20.73 14.20 0.00
CA GLY A 195 21.26 15.55 0.15
C GLY A 195 21.20 16.31 -1.18
N GLN A 196 21.05 17.63 -1.11
CA GLN A 196 21.08 18.49 -2.28
C GLN A 196 22.50 19.04 -2.47
N PRO A 197 23.10 18.93 -3.67
CA PRO A 197 24.48 19.36 -3.88
C PRO A 197 24.68 20.89 -3.91
N GLY A 198 23.62 21.67 -4.15
CA GLY A 198 23.69 23.12 -4.32
C GLY A 198 23.10 23.95 -3.18
N SER A 199 23.71 25.11 -2.94
CA SER A 199 23.12 26.19 -2.13
C SER A 199 21.93 26.85 -2.85
N PRO A 200 21.00 27.49 -2.13
CA PRO A 200 19.93 28.29 -2.73
C PRO A 200 20.49 29.35 -3.69
N SER A 201 19.95 29.42 -4.90
CA SER A 201 20.20 30.53 -5.84
C SER A 201 19.03 31.50 -5.75
N ILE A 202 19.23 32.63 -5.09
CA ILE A 202 18.22 33.69 -4.94
C ILE A 202 18.42 34.69 -6.07
N TRP A 203 17.39 34.98 -6.85
CA TRP A 203 17.41 36.03 -7.88
C TRP A 203 16.66 37.25 -7.36
N GLY A 204 17.36 38.39 -7.25
CA GLY A 204 16.77 39.64 -6.77
C GLY A 204 15.75 40.22 -7.76
N HIS A 205 14.94 41.18 -7.31
CA HIS A 205 13.95 41.85 -8.17
C HIS A 205 14.58 42.59 -9.36
N GLU A 206 15.82 43.05 -9.23
CA GLU A 206 16.54 43.80 -10.26
C GLU A 206 17.36 42.90 -11.20
N ASP A 207 17.36 41.58 -10.95
CA ASP A 207 18.14 40.64 -11.75
C ASP A 207 17.35 40.17 -12.97
N PRO A 208 17.70 40.61 -14.19
CA PRO A 208 17.01 40.15 -15.39
C PRO A 208 17.28 38.66 -15.63
N PHE A 209 16.26 37.95 -16.09
CA PHE A 209 16.35 36.58 -16.56
C PHE A 209 15.67 36.45 -17.92
N GLU A 210 16.17 35.51 -18.73
CA GLU A 210 15.67 35.26 -20.09
C GLU A 210 14.82 33.99 -20.10
N LEU A 211 13.69 34.03 -20.80
CA LEU A 211 12.82 32.86 -20.93
C LEU A 211 13.51 31.77 -21.74
N MET A 212 13.41 30.53 -21.25
CA MET A 212 13.95 29.38 -21.97
C MET A 212 13.13 29.08 -23.25
N PRO A 213 13.76 28.59 -24.33
CA PRO A 213 13.06 28.09 -25.51
C PRO A 213 12.01 27.03 -25.15
N SER A 214 10.95 26.94 -25.96
CA SER A 214 9.81 26.04 -25.72
C SER A 214 10.24 24.57 -25.61
N LYS A 215 11.18 24.12 -26.45
CA LYS A 215 11.72 22.75 -26.43
C LYS A 215 12.38 22.42 -25.09
N ASP A 216 13.21 23.32 -24.57
CA ASP A 216 13.90 23.13 -23.29
C ASP A 216 12.90 23.13 -22.12
N ARG A 217 11.87 23.98 -22.21
CA ARG A 217 10.76 23.99 -21.24
C ARG A 217 9.97 22.68 -21.25
N GLU A 218 9.79 22.06 -22.41
CA GLU A 218 9.13 20.75 -22.53
C GLU A 218 9.95 19.66 -21.85
N GLU A 219 11.26 19.61 -22.09
CA GLU A 219 12.18 18.66 -21.44
C GLU A 219 12.17 18.80 -19.91
N LEU A 220 12.22 20.04 -19.40
CA LEU A 220 12.10 20.33 -17.96
C LEU A 220 10.72 19.95 -17.40
N GLY A 221 9.67 20.08 -18.21
CA GLY A 221 8.32 19.64 -17.87
C GLY A 221 8.23 18.12 -17.69
N GLU A 222 8.86 17.34 -18.57
CA GLU A 222 8.92 15.88 -18.45
C GLU A 222 9.70 15.44 -17.20
N MET A 223 10.85 16.06 -16.94
CA MET A 223 11.62 15.86 -15.71
C MET A 223 10.75 16.14 -14.48
N HIS A 224 9.98 17.22 -14.49
CA HIS A 224 9.10 17.59 -13.39
C HIS A 224 7.98 16.57 -13.17
N VAL A 225 7.33 16.07 -14.22
CA VAL A 225 6.30 15.01 -14.10
C VAL A 225 6.88 13.76 -13.45
N GLY A 226 8.06 13.31 -13.91
CA GLY A 226 8.76 12.17 -13.32
C GLY A 226 9.16 12.40 -11.86
N GLY A 227 9.62 13.62 -11.54
CA GLY A 227 9.92 14.03 -10.16
C GLY A 227 8.69 14.06 -9.26
N THR A 228 7.57 14.59 -9.74
CA THR A 228 6.30 14.61 -9.00
C THR A 228 5.80 13.19 -8.74
N LEU A 229 5.91 12.28 -9.71
CA LEU A 229 5.56 10.86 -9.52
C LEU A 229 6.42 10.20 -8.43
N ASP A 230 7.73 10.47 -8.40
CA ASP A 230 8.62 9.98 -7.34
C ASP A 230 8.27 10.59 -5.97
N PHE A 231 7.97 11.89 -5.93
CA PHE A 231 7.60 12.59 -4.69
C PHE A 231 6.30 12.06 -4.09
N VAL A 232 5.23 11.95 -4.90
CA VAL A 232 3.92 11.49 -4.41
C VAL A 232 3.95 10.03 -3.98
N ASN A 233 4.79 9.20 -4.63
CA ASN A 233 5.02 7.81 -4.30
C ASN A 233 3.72 7.01 -4.13
N PRO A 234 3.05 6.60 -5.22
CA PRO A 234 1.76 5.89 -5.16
C PRO A 234 1.78 4.62 -4.29
N TRP A 235 2.95 3.96 -4.20
CA TRP A 235 3.18 2.80 -3.33
C TRP A 235 3.06 3.11 -1.84
N GLY A 236 3.29 4.38 -1.48
CA GLY A 236 3.27 4.90 -0.12
C GLY A 236 1.88 5.23 0.41
N TRP A 237 0.86 5.40 -0.44
CA TRP A 237 -0.43 5.94 -0.03
C TRP A 237 -1.18 5.08 0.99
N GLY A 238 -0.93 3.77 0.97
CA GLY A 238 -1.60 2.84 1.87
C GLY A 238 -3.07 2.62 1.46
N TYR A 239 -3.94 2.39 2.43
CA TYR A 239 -5.37 2.26 2.21
C TYR A 239 -6.12 3.48 2.75
N VAL A 240 -6.60 4.32 1.84
CA VAL A 240 -7.41 5.50 2.13
C VAL A 240 -8.88 5.10 2.12
N LYS A 241 -9.57 5.27 3.26
CA LYS A 241 -11.04 5.15 3.33
C LYS A 241 -11.69 6.53 3.36
N SER A 242 -11.04 7.47 4.05
CA SER A 242 -11.40 8.87 4.20
C SER A 242 -10.21 9.62 4.83
N ARG A 243 -10.25 10.96 4.89
CA ARG A 243 -9.19 11.80 5.48
C ARG A 243 -8.90 11.48 6.95
N ASP A 244 -9.91 11.03 7.70
CA ASP A 244 -9.82 10.60 9.09
C ASP A 244 -9.40 9.13 9.26
N ARG A 245 -9.33 8.37 8.16
CA ARG A 245 -9.10 6.92 8.20
C ARG A 245 -8.21 6.47 7.03
N VAL A 246 -6.91 6.58 7.23
CA VAL A 246 -5.88 6.09 6.32
C VAL A 246 -4.98 5.09 7.04
N ALA A 247 -4.77 3.92 6.45
CA ALA A 247 -3.90 2.89 7.02
C ALA A 247 -2.62 2.74 6.20
N GLY A 248 -1.46 2.76 6.87
CA GLY A 248 -0.16 2.51 6.23
C GLY A 248 0.31 3.63 5.28
N PHE A 249 -0.17 4.86 5.46
CA PHE A 249 0.32 6.00 4.68
C PHE A 249 1.80 6.28 4.96
N LEU A 250 2.57 6.54 3.91
CA LEU A 250 3.95 7.02 3.98
C LEU A 250 3.98 8.45 3.42
N PRO A 251 4.53 9.43 4.17
CA PRO A 251 4.61 10.82 3.72
C PRO A 251 5.31 10.96 2.38
N HIS A 252 4.80 11.88 1.54
CA HIS A 252 5.40 12.23 0.26
C HIS A 252 6.83 12.71 0.44
N ARG A 253 7.73 12.24 -0.41
CA ARG A 253 9.14 12.61 -0.45
C ARG A 253 9.78 12.13 -1.73
N PHE A 254 10.77 12.89 -2.19
CA PHE A 254 11.68 12.40 -3.22
C PHE A 254 12.54 11.26 -2.66
N SER A 255 12.78 10.25 -3.48
CA SER A 255 13.76 9.20 -3.22
C SER A 255 15.03 9.33 -4.03
N LYS A 256 14.98 10.13 -5.11
CA LYS A 256 16.14 10.41 -5.96
C LYS A 256 16.05 11.81 -6.54
N VAL A 257 17.20 12.33 -6.96
CA VAL A 257 17.25 13.57 -7.74
C VAL A 257 16.65 13.28 -9.13
N PRO A 258 15.68 14.07 -9.61
CA PRO A 258 15.18 13.98 -10.97
C PRO A 258 16.30 14.20 -11.99
N GLU A 259 16.30 13.40 -13.04
CA GLU A 259 17.31 13.45 -14.09
C GLU A 259 16.73 14.10 -15.34
N VAL A 260 17.55 14.89 -16.03
CA VAL A 260 17.26 15.50 -17.32
C VAL A 260 18.54 15.44 -18.17
N LYS A 261 18.44 15.42 -19.51
CA LYS A 261 19.61 15.09 -20.35
C LYS A 261 20.61 16.24 -20.35
N THR A 262 20.11 17.45 -20.56
CA THR A 262 20.91 18.65 -20.82
C THR A 262 21.42 19.34 -19.54
N TRP A 263 20.75 19.11 -18.42
CA TRP A 263 21.05 19.80 -17.16
C TRP A 263 21.21 18.85 -15.98
N ARG A 264 21.95 19.31 -14.98
CA ARG A 264 22.06 18.66 -13.68
C ARG A 264 21.31 19.45 -12.63
N VAL A 265 20.28 18.84 -12.03
CA VAL A 265 19.55 19.42 -10.91
C VAL A 265 20.50 19.60 -9.72
N GLN A 266 20.66 20.86 -9.29
CA GLN A 266 21.44 21.20 -8.10
C GLN A 266 20.58 21.27 -6.85
N ARG A 267 19.34 21.75 -7.00
CA ARG A 267 18.45 22.01 -5.89
C ARG A 267 16.98 21.92 -6.30
N ILE A 268 16.14 21.46 -5.38
CA ILE A 268 14.68 21.40 -5.44
C ILE A 268 14.15 21.95 -4.11
N GLU A 269 13.30 22.96 -4.20
CA GLU A 269 12.63 23.57 -3.06
C GLU A 269 11.12 23.44 -3.23
N LEU A 270 10.40 23.18 -2.13
CA LEU A 270 8.93 23.14 -2.15
C LEU A 270 8.38 24.54 -1.94
N VAL A 271 7.54 25.00 -2.86
CA VAL A 271 6.73 26.20 -2.72
C VAL A 271 5.40 25.84 -2.07
N GLY A 272 5.22 26.29 -0.82
CA GLY A 272 4.03 26.06 -0.01
C GLY A 272 2.94 27.09 -0.25
N LEU A 273 1.73 26.63 -0.57
CA LEU A 273 0.57 27.50 -0.81
C LEU A 273 -0.57 27.33 0.21
N LEU A 274 -0.60 26.19 0.90
CA LEU A 274 -1.80 25.78 1.63
C LEU A 274 -1.75 26.11 3.13
N LYS A 275 -0.57 26.01 3.76
CA LYS A 275 -0.40 26.18 5.22
C LYS A 275 -0.16 27.63 5.66
N HIS A 276 0.37 28.46 4.77
CA HIS A 276 0.71 29.84 5.08
C HIS A 276 -0.31 30.80 4.43
N PRO A 277 -0.55 31.99 5.03
CA PRO A 277 -1.40 32.99 4.40
C PRO A 277 -0.82 33.44 3.06
N GLU A 278 0.50 33.66 3.02
CA GLU A 278 1.26 34.00 1.82
C GLU A 278 2.06 32.79 1.31
N PRO A 279 2.35 32.70 0.00
CA PRO A 279 3.25 31.70 -0.54
C PRO A 279 4.65 31.77 0.07
N VAL A 280 5.21 30.63 0.44
CA VAL A 280 6.57 30.54 1.01
C VAL A 280 7.37 29.44 0.34
N VAL A 281 8.69 29.51 0.43
CA VAL A 281 9.60 28.41 0.05
C VAL A 281 10.14 27.75 1.30
N TYR A 282 10.01 26.44 1.39
CA TYR A 282 10.63 25.65 2.46
C TYR A 282 12.12 25.41 2.16
N LEU A 283 12.97 25.67 3.15
CA LEU A 283 14.40 25.49 3.05
C LEU A 283 14.81 24.16 3.67
N SER A 284 15.58 23.37 2.92
CA SER A 284 16.16 22.10 3.37
C SER A 284 17.48 21.84 2.65
N ASP A 285 18.41 21.17 3.33
CA ASP A 285 19.66 20.66 2.73
C ASP A 285 19.47 19.29 2.06
N ARG A 286 18.29 18.68 2.22
CA ARG A 286 17.88 17.43 1.58
C ARG A 286 16.71 17.66 0.66
N LEU A 287 16.47 16.73 -0.27
CA LEU A 287 15.32 16.82 -1.16
C LEU A 287 14.00 16.89 -0.35
N PRO A 288 12.97 17.60 -0.86
CA PRO A 288 11.72 17.79 -0.14
C PRO A 288 11.09 16.48 0.38
N ALA A 289 10.75 16.46 1.67
CA ALA A 289 10.09 15.36 2.35
C ALA A 289 9.06 15.89 3.36
N MET A 290 7.78 15.60 3.16
CA MET A 290 6.67 16.22 3.92
C MET A 290 6.74 15.99 5.44
N ALA A 291 7.36 14.90 5.89
CA ALA A 291 7.56 14.61 7.32
C ALA A 291 8.52 15.62 8.00
N GLU A 292 9.46 16.19 7.25
CA GLU A 292 10.49 17.09 7.75
C GLU A 292 10.08 18.56 7.64
N LEU A 293 9.15 18.87 6.72
CA LEU A 293 8.75 20.24 6.41
C LEU A 293 7.89 20.92 7.48
N VAL A 294 7.38 20.19 8.47
CA VAL A 294 6.54 20.75 9.53
C VAL A 294 7.28 21.82 10.34
N ASN A 295 8.58 21.64 10.55
CA ASN A 295 9.44 22.54 11.32
C ASN A 295 10.55 23.16 10.48
N ALA A 296 10.50 22.98 9.16
CA ALA A 296 11.55 23.50 8.29
C ALA A 296 11.46 25.03 8.21
N PRO A 297 12.60 25.74 8.22
CA PRO A 297 12.61 27.18 8.01
C PRO A 297 12.02 27.52 6.65
N THR A 298 11.35 28.67 6.58
CA THR A 298 10.75 29.17 5.35
C THR A 298 11.31 30.54 4.99
N ARG A 299 11.24 30.88 3.70
CA ARG A 299 11.52 32.23 3.19
C ARG A 299 10.40 32.70 2.25
N PRO A 300 10.27 34.02 2.02
CA PRO A 300 9.45 34.54 0.93
C PRO A 300 9.91 34.03 -0.43
N LEU A 301 9.01 34.13 -1.42
CA LEU A 301 9.37 33.90 -2.82
C LEU A 301 10.37 34.96 -3.28
N ASP A 302 11.31 34.57 -4.14
CA ASP A 302 12.10 35.53 -4.89
C ASP A 302 11.40 36.00 -6.18
N ALA A 303 12.06 36.85 -6.96
CA ALA A 303 11.47 37.44 -8.16
C ALA A 303 11.12 36.39 -9.23
N PHE A 304 11.99 35.39 -9.42
CA PHE A 304 11.77 34.31 -10.37
C PHE A 304 10.60 33.41 -9.92
N GLU A 305 10.58 33.04 -8.64
CA GLU A 305 9.53 32.20 -8.06
C GLU A 305 8.17 32.90 -8.07
N GLY A 306 8.13 34.21 -7.84
CA GLY A 306 6.92 35.02 -7.97
C GLY A 306 6.36 35.00 -9.40
N ALA A 307 7.22 35.19 -10.40
CA ALA A 307 6.83 35.11 -11.81
C ALA A 307 6.37 33.70 -12.19
N GLY A 308 7.12 32.67 -11.78
CA GLY A 308 6.79 31.28 -12.05
C GLY A 308 5.50 30.82 -11.37
N LEU A 309 5.27 31.21 -10.11
CA LEU A 309 4.05 30.91 -9.39
C LEU A 309 2.84 31.58 -10.06
N SER A 310 3.00 32.80 -10.55
CA SER A 310 1.94 33.50 -11.30
C SER A 310 1.57 32.75 -12.58
N ALA A 311 2.56 32.27 -13.33
CA ALA A 311 2.34 31.49 -14.55
C ALA A 311 1.61 30.16 -14.28
N VAL A 312 1.97 29.43 -13.22
CA VAL A 312 1.27 28.18 -12.87
C VAL A 312 -0.11 28.41 -12.25
N ARG A 313 -0.32 29.53 -11.54
CA ARG A 313 -1.67 29.93 -11.09
C ARG A 313 -2.59 30.21 -12.26
N ALA A 314 -2.09 30.78 -13.35
CA ALA A 314 -2.83 31.01 -14.59
C ALA A 314 -3.14 29.72 -15.40
N GLY A 315 -2.99 28.52 -14.82
CA GLY A 315 -3.32 27.26 -15.47
C GLY A 315 -2.19 26.62 -16.30
N GLY A 316 -0.98 27.19 -16.28
CA GLY A 316 0.21 26.59 -16.91
C GLY A 316 0.83 25.47 -16.05
N ASP A 317 1.65 24.61 -16.66
CA ASP A 317 2.36 23.55 -15.92
C ASP A 317 3.69 23.98 -15.33
N GLY A 318 4.31 24.99 -15.92
CA GLY A 318 5.59 25.46 -15.44
C GLY A 318 6.18 26.63 -16.20
N PHE A 319 7.18 27.22 -15.55
CA PHE A 319 7.87 28.43 -15.97
C PHE A 319 9.36 28.19 -15.87
N ALA A 320 10.10 28.47 -16.94
CA ALA A 320 11.55 28.29 -16.97
C ALA A 320 12.24 29.53 -17.52
N ALA A 321 13.32 29.91 -16.86
CA ALA A 321 14.19 31.00 -17.28
C ALA A 321 15.65 30.66 -16.96
N HIS A 322 16.57 31.39 -17.57
CA HIS A 322 17.98 31.26 -17.29
C HIS A 322 18.64 32.60 -17.03
N ARG A 323 19.77 32.54 -16.32
CA ARG A 323 20.70 33.65 -16.11
C ARG A 323 22.12 33.09 -16.19
N GLY A 324 22.83 33.42 -17.27
CA GLY A 324 24.12 32.81 -17.57
C GLY A 324 24.00 31.28 -17.69
N ALA A 325 24.78 30.54 -16.89
CA ALA A 325 24.79 29.08 -16.89
C ALA A 325 23.73 28.44 -15.97
N VAL A 326 23.00 29.25 -15.19
CA VAL A 326 21.99 28.76 -14.24
C VAL A 326 20.62 28.78 -14.90
N VAL A 327 19.96 27.63 -14.89
CA VAL A 327 18.57 27.48 -15.30
C VAL A 327 17.73 27.29 -14.06
N ARG A 328 16.58 27.96 -14.00
CA ARG A 328 15.57 27.70 -12.98
C ARG A 328 14.26 27.31 -13.61
N PHE A 329 13.51 26.46 -12.91
CA PHE A 329 12.21 25.99 -13.33
C PHE A 329 11.25 25.99 -12.14
N VAL A 330 10.04 26.51 -12.31
CA VAL A 330 8.93 26.34 -11.36
C VAL A 330 7.91 25.40 -12.01
N GLY A 331 7.67 24.24 -11.41
CA GLY A 331 6.70 23.25 -11.88
C GLY A 331 5.51 23.11 -10.94
N ALA A 332 4.29 23.11 -11.49
CA ALA A 332 3.05 23.04 -10.74
C ALA A 332 2.81 21.66 -10.11
N ILE A 333 2.51 21.62 -8.81
CA ILE A 333 1.98 20.40 -8.17
C ILE A 333 0.46 20.53 -8.16
N ARG A 334 -0.20 19.84 -9.11
CA ARG A 334 -1.66 19.87 -9.25
C ARG A 334 -2.30 18.63 -8.64
N SER A 335 -3.53 18.80 -8.15
CA SER A 335 -4.34 17.70 -7.65
C SER A 335 -4.78 16.79 -8.81
N ALA A 336 -4.19 15.61 -8.90
CA ALA A 336 -4.70 14.52 -9.74
C ALA A 336 -5.97 13.93 -9.12
N LYS A 337 -6.77 13.17 -9.88
CA LYS A 337 -7.97 12.46 -9.38
C LYS A 337 -7.71 11.73 -8.07
N GLN A 338 -6.59 11.02 -7.95
CA GLN A 338 -6.25 10.26 -6.76
C GLN A 338 -5.78 11.15 -5.59
N CYS A 339 -5.24 12.34 -5.86
CA CYS A 339 -4.86 13.30 -4.83
C CYS A 339 -6.08 13.86 -4.09
N VAL A 340 -7.20 14.03 -4.79
CA VAL A 340 -8.46 14.56 -4.24
C VAL A 340 -8.99 13.72 -3.07
N GLU A 341 -8.74 12.40 -3.06
CA GLU A 341 -9.20 11.52 -1.98
C GLU A 341 -8.64 11.92 -0.60
N CYS A 342 -7.39 12.41 -0.57
CA CYS A 342 -6.72 12.84 0.65
C CYS A 342 -6.75 14.37 0.81
N HIS A 343 -6.46 15.10 -0.25
CA HIS A 343 -6.33 16.56 -0.22
C HIS A 343 -7.65 17.30 -0.36
N GLY A 344 -8.74 16.63 -0.76
CA GLY A 344 -10.00 17.27 -1.11
C GLY A 344 -9.87 18.14 -2.37
N GLY A 345 -10.75 19.13 -2.49
CA GLY A 345 -10.76 20.07 -3.62
C GLY A 345 -11.24 19.44 -4.92
N GLN A 346 -10.78 19.99 -6.03
CA GLN A 346 -11.08 19.53 -7.38
C GLN A 346 -9.82 19.08 -8.10
N ARG A 347 -10.01 18.25 -9.12
CA ARG A 347 -8.96 17.88 -10.06
C ARG A 347 -8.40 19.16 -10.72
N GLY A 348 -7.08 19.29 -10.74
CA GLY A 348 -6.36 20.42 -11.34
C GLY A 348 -6.02 21.56 -10.38
N ASP A 349 -6.60 21.56 -9.17
CA ASP A 349 -6.30 22.55 -8.12
C ASP A 349 -4.79 22.59 -7.84
N LEU A 350 -4.26 23.80 -7.66
CA LEU A 350 -2.84 24.00 -7.39
C LEU A 350 -2.53 23.73 -5.90
N LEU A 351 -1.88 22.60 -5.62
CA LEU A 351 -1.50 22.19 -4.26
C LEU A 351 -0.17 22.83 -3.79
N GLY A 352 0.69 23.18 -4.74
CA GLY A 352 2.02 23.74 -4.49
C GLY A 352 2.81 23.86 -5.78
N ALA A 353 4.11 24.07 -5.67
CA ALA A 353 5.05 23.97 -6.80
C ALA A 353 6.42 23.48 -6.34
N PHE A 354 7.21 22.96 -7.26
CA PHE A 354 8.64 22.74 -7.04
C PHE A 354 9.44 23.83 -7.77
N SER A 355 10.37 24.46 -7.06
CA SER A 355 11.37 25.39 -7.60
C SER A 355 12.68 24.63 -7.77
N TYR A 356 13.15 24.50 -9.01
CA TYR A 356 14.37 23.80 -9.37
C TYR A 356 15.46 24.80 -9.71
N THR A 357 16.68 24.52 -9.25
CA THR A 357 17.90 25.16 -9.75
C THR A 357 18.73 24.11 -10.46
N LEU A 358 19.09 24.38 -11.71
CA LEU A 358 19.83 23.48 -12.58
C LEU A 358 21.04 24.19 -13.17
N HIS A 359 22.08 23.42 -13.45
CA HIS A 359 23.23 23.88 -14.22
C HIS A 359 23.34 23.06 -15.50
N ARG A 360 23.79 23.69 -16.58
CA ARG A 360 24.12 22.96 -17.80
C ARG A 360 25.20 21.93 -17.49
N ASP A 361 24.97 20.68 -17.86
CA ASP A 361 25.95 19.63 -17.64
C ASP A 361 27.04 19.75 -18.71
N ALA A 362 28.14 20.43 -18.39
CA ALA A 362 29.25 20.60 -19.33
C ALA A 362 29.95 19.27 -19.70
N MET A 363 29.65 18.18 -19.00
CA MET A 363 30.30 16.87 -19.20
C MET A 363 29.43 15.84 -19.94
N ARG A 364 28.21 16.20 -20.37
CA ARG A 364 27.38 15.34 -21.24
C ARG A 364 27.40 15.89 -22.67
N PRO A 365 27.98 15.16 -23.64
CA PRO A 365 28.18 15.63 -25.01
C PRO A 365 26.89 15.85 -25.79
#